data_AF-S2R000-F1
#
_entry.id   AF-S2R000-F1
#
_cell.length_a   1.000
_cell.length_b   1.000
_cell.length_c   1.000
_cell.angle_alpha   90.00
_cell.angle_beta   90.00
_cell.angle_gamma   90.00
#
_symmetry.space_group_name_H-M   'P 1'
#
loop_
_entity.id
_entity.type
_entity.pdbx_description
1 polymer ?
#
loop_
_entity_poly.entity_id
_entity_poly.type
_entity_poly.pdbx_seq_one_letter_code
_entity_poly.pdbx_strand_id
1 'polypeptide(L)'
;RGWTKVLRLYGKKFAMQRIDATQPIGKAQYWDVTNSNDAPGMVHPFHVHGTQFLVLSRNGHAPYPNEHGFKDTVGVNPGETVRLLVRFDLPGVYMYHCHIIEHEDGGMMAQIETFDPAKPKQEYKLMDMDTLMMALAKERGVKPSEIWMGGMQSYEKMGMKM
;
A
#
# COMPACT_ATOMS: atom_id res chain seq x y z
N ARG A 1 11.89 -24.82 10.68
CA ARG A 1 12.51 -23.73 9.89
C ARG A 1 11.45 -22.63 9.76
N GLY A 2 11.47 -21.66 10.68
CA GLY A 2 10.39 -20.70 10.87
C GLY A 2 10.42 -19.58 9.84
N TRP A 3 9.38 -19.52 9.00
CA TRP A 3 9.16 -18.50 7.98
C TRP A 3 8.54 -17.21 8.53
N THR A 4 8.81 -16.85 9.78
CA THR A 4 8.32 -15.61 10.40
C THR A 4 9.31 -14.46 10.22
N LYS A 5 9.75 -14.20 8.97
CA LYS A 5 10.31 -12.88 8.63
C LYS A 5 9.11 -11.94 8.53
N VAL A 6 9.01 -10.99 9.46
CA VAL A 6 7.90 -10.04 9.51
C VAL A 6 7.92 -9.16 8.27
N LEU A 7 6.84 -9.18 7.48
CA LEU A 7 6.66 -8.41 6.26
C LEU A 7 6.28 -6.97 6.61
N ARG A 8 6.99 -6.00 6.05
CA ARG A 8 6.97 -4.60 6.46
C ARG A 8 7.32 -3.69 5.30
N LEU A 9 6.77 -2.49 5.30
CA LEU A 9 7.29 -1.37 4.51
C LEU A 9 7.96 -0.38 5.46
N TYR A 10 9.16 0.09 5.13
CA TYR A 10 9.95 1.01 5.96
C TYR A 10 10.11 0.54 7.43
N GLY A 11 10.22 -0.77 7.65
CA GLY A 11 10.34 -1.36 8.99
C GLY A 11 9.07 -1.31 9.84
N LYS A 12 7.93 -0.91 9.27
CA LYS A 12 6.63 -0.84 9.96
C LYS A 12 5.64 -1.83 9.36
N LYS A 13 4.78 -2.40 10.21
CA LYS A 13 3.55 -3.04 9.75
C LYS A 13 2.51 -1.96 9.42
N PHE A 14 1.58 -2.30 8.54
CA PHE A 14 0.43 -1.48 8.24
C PHE A 14 -0.35 -1.08 9.50
N ALA A 15 -0.86 0.16 9.52
CA ALA A 15 -1.78 0.65 10.53
C ALA A 15 -2.78 1.60 9.86
N MET A 16 -4.08 1.30 9.96
CA MET A 16 -5.14 2.03 9.24
C MET A 16 -5.21 3.52 9.58
N GLN A 17 -4.75 3.91 10.78
CA GLN A 17 -4.79 5.28 11.26
C GLN A 17 -3.49 6.05 11.03
N ARG A 18 -2.55 5.51 10.23
CA ARG A 18 -1.23 6.13 10.00
C ARG A 18 -1.06 6.51 8.53
N ILE A 19 -0.71 7.76 8.28
CA ILE A 19 -0.16 8.23 7.00
C ILE A 19 1.35 8.01 7.01
N ASP A 20 1.87 7.26 6.05
CA ASP A 20 3.29 6.91 5.95
C ASP A 20 4.08 7.88 5.06
N ALA A 21 3.42 8.51 4.09
CA ALA A 21 4.03 9.47 3.17
C ALA A 21 3.03 10.57 2.76
N THR A 22 3.55 11.67 2.20
CA THR A 22 2.72 12.75 1.64
C THR A 22 3.28 13.25 0.31
N GLN A 23 2.43 13.56 -0.66
CA GLN A 23 2.85 14.10 -1.97
C GLN A 23 1.86 15.18 -2.47
N PRO A 24 2.32 16.33 -3.00
CA PRO A 24 1.42 17.28 -3.65
C PRO A 24 0.87 16.72 -4.97
N ILE A 25 -0.38 17.03 -5.28
CA ILE A 25 -0.99 16.69 -6.58
C ILE A 25 -0.40 17.54 -7.72
N GLY A 26 -0.59 17.08 -8.96
CA GLY A 26 -0.17 17.78 -10.18
C GLY A 26 1.35 17.80 -10.43
N LYS A 27 2.15 17.27 -9.50
CA LYS A 27 3.61 17.15 -9.63
C LYS A 27 4.02 15.69 -9.62
N ALA A 28 4.80 15.30 -10.62
CA ALA A 28 5.43 14.00 -10.66
C ALA A 28 6.62 13.95 -9.69
N GLN A 29 6.76 12.83 -8.98
CA GLN A 29 7.85 12.56 -8.06
C GLN A 29 8.52 11.23 -8.41
N TYR A 30 9.83 11.16 -8.19
CA TYR A 30 10.57 9.91 -8.32
C TYR A 30 10.40 9.08 -7.06
N TRP A 31 10.00 7.82 -7.23
CA TRP A 31 9.92 6.85 -6.14
C TRP A 31 10.93 5.74 -6.40
N ASP A 32 11.86 5.53 -5.47
CA ASP A 32 12.77 4.39 -5.49
C ASP A 32 12.17 3.28 -4.63
N VAL A 33 11.66 2.24 -5.29
CA VAL A 33 11.05 1.08 -4.64
C VAL A 33 12.09 -0.02 -4.56
N THR A 34 12.64 -0.21 -3.36
CA THR A 34 13.67 -1.22 -3.10
C THR A 34 13.08 -2.43 -2.39
N ASN A 35 13.30 -3.61 -2.97
CA ASN A 35 13.08 -4.86 -2.25
C ASN A 35 14.36 -5.22 -1.49
N SER A 36 14.37 -4.92 -0.20
CA SER A 36 15.53 -5.12 0.68
C SER A 36 15.71 -6.57 1.17
N ASN A 37 14.88 -7.52 0.74
CA ASN A 37 15.02 -8.90 1.17
C ASN A 37 16.06 -9.64 0.32
N ASP A 38 16.65 -10.68 0.92
CA ASP A 38 17.71 -11.52 0.35
C ASP A 38 17.21 -12.92 -0.04
N ALA A 39 15.91 -13.19 0.07
CA ALA A 39 15.33 -14.50 -0.13
C ALA A 39 15.14 -14.78 -1.64
N PRO A 40 15.82 -15.78 -2.22
CA PRO A 40 15.67 -16.11 -3.64
C PRO A 40 14.21 -16.39 -3.99
N GLY A 41 13.73 -15.80 -5.09
CA GLY A 41 12.35 -15.95 -5.56
C GLY A 41 11.31 -15.10 -4.81
N MET A 42 11.70 -14.34 -3.77
CA MET A 42 10.77 -13.48 -3.03
C MET A 42 10.59 -12.11 -3.71
N VAL A 43 9.98 -12.15 -4.89
CA VAL A 43 9.50 -10.96 -5.62
C VAL A 43 8.31 -10.33 -4.88
N HIS A 44 8.27 -9.00 -4.88
CA HIS A 44 7.13 -8.25 -4.34
C HIS A 44 6.52 -7.38 -5.44
N PRO A 45 5.31 -7.71 -5.93
CA PRO A 45 4.55 -6.84 -6.82
C PRO A 45 4.11 -5.59 -6.04
N PHE A 46 4.74 -4.45 -6.29
CA PHE A 46 4.42 -3.18 -5.64
C PHE A 46 3.29 -2.46 -6.41
N HIS A 47 2.15 -2.29 -5.75
CA HIS A 47 0.95 -1.65 -6.27
C HIS A 47 0.72 -0.28 -5.63
N VAL A 48 0.18 0.68 -6.40
CA VAL A 48 -0.17 2.02 -5.93
C VAL A 48 -1.60 2.37 -6.36
N HIS A 49 -2.45 2.74 -5.40
CA HIS A 49 -3.82 3.17 -5.65
C HIS A 49 -3.87 4.60 -6.19
N GLY A 50 -4.95 4.95 -6.90
CA GLY A 50 -5.29 6.33 -7.24
C GLY A 50 -4.47 6.97 -8.35
N THR A 51 -3.48 6.26 -8.91
CA THR A 51 -2.66 6.74 -10.00
C THR A 51 -2.10 5.58 -10.83
N GLN A 52 -1.57 5.91 -12.00
CA GLN A 52 -0.60 5.08 -12.70
C GLN A 52 0.79 5.74 -12.61
N PHE A 53 1.84 4.99 -12.93
CA PHE A 53 3.23 5.44 -12.93
C PHE A 53 3.98 4.89 -14.15
N LEU A 54 5.11 5.52 -14.45
CA LEU A 54 6.06 5.01 -15.44
C LEU A 54 7.23 4.35 -14.72
N VAL A 55 7.68 3.21 -15.23
CA VAL A 55 8.94 2.58 -14.79
C VAL A 55 10.08 3.23 -15.56
N LEU A 56 11.00 3.88 -14.85
CA LEU A 56 12.10 4.60 -15.49
C LEU A 56 13.39 3.81 -15.56
N SER A 57 13.69 3.03 -14.52
CA SER A 57 14.89 2.22 -14.47
C SER A 57 14.79 1.11 -13.44
N ARG A 58 15.62 0.08 -13.63
CA ARG A 58 15.76 -1.08 -12.76
C ARG A 58 17.24 -1.24 -12.42
N ASN A 59 17.62 -0.99 -11.17
CA ASN A 59 19.03 -0.91 -10.75
C ASN A 59 19.88 0.03 -11.64
N GLY A 60 19.30 1.12 -12.13
CA GLY A 60 19.97 2.06 -13.04
C GLY A 60 20.02 1.61 -14.51
N HIS A 61 19.50 0.44 -14.85
CA HIS A 61 19.35 -0.03 -16.23
C HIS A 61 17.98 0.30 -16.81
N ALA A 62 17.86 0.22 -18.13
CA ALA A 62 16.58 0.38 -18.83
C ALA A 62 15.53 -0.61 -18.29
N PRO A 63 14.24 -0.20 -18.21
CA PRO A 63 13.16 -1.08 -17.82
C PRO A 63 12.94 -2.20 -18.86
N TYR A 64 12.16 -3.21 -18.49
CA TYR A 64 11.83 -4.27 -19.44
C TYR A 64 10.94 -3.74 -20.58
N PRO A 65 10.98 -4.34 -21.80
CA PRO A 65 10.17 -3.86 -22.93
C PRO A 65 8.66 -3.76 -22.65
N ASN A 66 8.13 -4.62 -21.78
CA ASN A 66 6.73 -4.63 -21.34
C ASN A 66 6.39 -3.60 -20.24
N GLU A 67 7.36 -2.78 -19.82
CA GLU A 67 7.23 -1.76 -18.78
C GLU A 67 7.29 -0.33 -19.31
N HIS A 68 7.38 -0.12 -20.63
CA HIS A 68 7.45 1.21 -21.26
C HIS A 68 6.13 2.02 -21.20
N GLY A 69 5.02 1.39 -20.81
CA GLY A 69 3.72 2.06 -20.66
C GLY A 69 3.41 2.42 -19.21
N PHE A 70 2.26 3.07 -19.00
CA PHE A 70 1.73 3.30 -17.66
C PHE A 70 1.37 1.98 -16.97
N LYS A 71 1.76 1.85 -15.71
CA LYS A 71 1.45 0.71 -14.84
C LYS A 71 0.89 1.20 -13.51
N ASP A 72 0.16 0.35 -12.83
CA ASP A 72 -0.22 0.53 -11.42
C ASP A 72 0.53 -0.42 -10.49
N THR A 73 1.20 -1.43 -11.07
CA THR A 73 1.85 -2.53 -10.36
C THR A 73 3.14 -2.91 -11.07
N VAL A 74 4.21 -3.14 -10.30
CA VAL A 74 5.51 -3.60 -10.82
C VAL A 74 6.13 -4.63 -9.89
N GLY A 75 6.62 -5.74 -10.44
CA GLY A 75 7.39 -6.72 -9.66
C GLY A 75 8.74 -6.14 -9.26
N VAL A 76 9.14 -6.30 -8.00
CA VAL A 76 10.46 -5.91 -7.50
C VAL A 76 11.18 -7.14 -6.95
N ASN A 77 12.25 -7.57 -7.63
CA ASN A 77 13.03 -8.77 -7.27
C ASN A 77 13.89 -8.55 -6.02
N PRO A 78 14.32 -9.62 -5.31
CA PRO A 78 15.25 -9.49 -4.19
C PRO A 78 16.51 -8.68 -4.55
N GLY A 79 16.86 -7.70 -3.71
CA GLY A 79 18.02 -6.81 -3.93
C GLY A 79 17.86 -5.77 -5.04
N GLU A 80 16.67 -5.67 -5.63
CA GLU A 80 16.38 -4.76 -6.72
C GLU A 80 15.79 -3.44 -6.25
N THR A 81 16.15 -2.36 -6.93
CA THR A 81 15.52 -1.05 -6.84
C THR A 81 14.93 -0.67 -8.18
N VAL A 82 13.63 -0.40 -8.19
CA VAL A 82 12.90 0.09 -9.37
C VAL A 82 12.57 1.57 -9.14
N ARG A 83 12.99 2.43 -10.07
CA ARG A 83 12.66 3.86 -10.04
C ARG A 83 11.39 4.11 -10.83
N LEU A 84 10.41 4.73 -10.19
CA LEU A 84 9.11 5.08 -10.75
C LEU A 84 8.96 6.60 -10.89
N LEU A 85 8.19 7.04 -11.87
CA LEU A 85 7.67 8.41 -11.97
C LEU A 85 6.18 8.41 -11.61
N VAL A 86 5.84 8.94 -10.45
CA VAL A 86 4.50 8.86 -9.85
C VAL A 86 3.89 10.25 -9.74
N ARG A 87 2.68 10.44 -10.27
CA ARG A 87 1.96 11.72 -10.22
C ARG A 87 0.50 11.48 -9.87
N PHE A 88 0.05 12.04 -8.76
CA PHE A 88 -1.37 12.07 -8.42
C PHE A 88 -2.04 13.33 -8.96
N ASP A 89 -3.25 13.21 -9.49
CA ASP A 89 -4.04 14.35 -9.99
C ASP A 89 -5.17 14.75 -9.05
N LEU A 90 -5.56 13.90 -8.09
CA LEU A 90 -6.61 14.16 -7.12
C LEU A 90 -6.07 14.08 -5.68
N PRO A 91 -6.54 14.97 -4.77
CA PRO A 91 -6.19 14.89 -3.36
C PRO A 91 -6.97 13.76 -2.68
N GLY A 92 -6.35 13.10 -1.71
CA GLY A 92 -6.97 12.00 -0.99
C GLY A 92 -5.97 11.20 -0.15
N VAL A 93 -6.46 10.15 0.50
CA VAL A 93 -5.60 9.14 1.14
C VAL A 93 -5.68 7.88 0.30
N TYR A 94 -4.53 7.44 -0.21
CA TYR A 94 -4.39 6.25 -1.05
C TYR A 94 -3.47 5.23 -0.37
N MET A 95 -3.49 3.99 -0.87
CA MET A 95 -2.64 2.91 -0.39
C MET A 95 -1.57 2.57 -1.41
N TYR A 96 -0.45 2.05 -0.91
CA TYR A 96 0.51 1.31 -1.70
C TYR A 96 0.98 0.09 -0.90
N HIS A 97 1.14 -1.04 -1.58
CA HIS A 97 1.37 -2.31 -0.91
C HIS A 97 1.96 -3.37 -1.84
N CYS A 98 2.41 -4.47 -1.23
CA CYS A 98 2.61 -5.71 -1.95
C CYS A 98 1.26 -6.28 -2.39
N HIS A 99 1.14 -6.70 -3.65
CA HIS A 99 -0.08 -7.30 -4.19
C HIS A 99 -0.09 -8.84 -4.08
N ILE A 100 0.85 -9.43 -3.33
CA ILE A 100 0.70 -10.79 -2.81
C ILE A 100 -0.12 -10.69 -1.53
N ILE A 101 -1.34 -11.23 -1.55
CA ILE A 101 -2.34 -11.04 -0.49
C ILE A 101 -1.79 -11.49 0.87
N GLU A 102 -1.05 -12.59 0.92
CA GLU A 102 -0.44 -13.07 2.17
C GLU A 102 0.62 -12.09 2.72
N HIS A 103 1.26 -11.32 1.84
CA HIS A 103 2.21 -10.29 2.25
C HIS A 103 1.54 -9.00 2.67
N GLU A 104 0.49 -8.62 1.95
CA GLU A 104 -0.42 -7.54 2.31
C GLU A 104 -0.97 -7.76 3.72
N ASP A 105 -1.61 -8.91 3.95
CA ASP A 105 -2.12 -9.41 5.25
C ASP A 105 -1.03 -9.49 6.32
N GLY A 106 0.21 -9.76 5.91
CA GLY A 106 1.38 -9.76 6.79
C GLY A 106 1.76 -8.37 7.32
N GLY A 107 1.21 -7.32 6.71
CA GLY A 107 1.40 -5.91 7.05
C GLY A 107 2.23 -5.12 6.04
N MET A 108 2.48 -5.64 4.83
CA MET A 108 3.26 -4.97 3.78
C MET A 108 2.41 -3.98 2.97
N MET A 109 1.78 -3.05 3.69
CA MET A 109 0.91 -2.00 3.17
C MET A 109 1.19 -0.69 3.92
N ALA A 110 0.97 0.43 3.25
CA ALA A 110 1.13 1.77 3.80
C ALA A 110 0.20 2.77 3.10
N GLN A 111 -0.01 3.93 3.75
CA GLN A 111 -0.86 5.00 3.23
C GLN A 111 -0.05 6.21 2.79
N ILE A 112 -0.50 6.84 1.71
CA ILE A 112 -0.01 8.14 1.25
C ILE A 112 -1.15 9.15 1.24
N GLU A 113 -0.90 10.33 1.80
CA GLU A 113 -1.79 11.48 1.65
C GLU A 113 -1.33 12.32 0.46
N THR A 114 -2.22 12.51 -0.51
CA THR A 114 -2.03 13.45 -1.60
C THR A 114 -2.82 14.73 -1.33
N PHE A 115 -2.20 15.88 -1.52
CA PHE A 115 -2.79 17.16 -1.13
C PHE A 115 -2.64 18.23 -2.21
N ASP A 116 -3.60 19.15 -2.25
CA ASP A 116 -3.55 20.34 -3.08
C ASP A 116 -2.77 21.44 -2.34
N PRO A 117 -1.58 21.85 -2.81
CA PRO A 117 -0.77 22.88 -2.13
C PRO A 117 -1.43 24.27 -2.15
N ALA A 118 -2.44 24.49 -3.01
CA ALA A 118 -3.18 25.74 -3.07
C ALA A 118 -4.35 25.81 -2.07
N LYS A 119 -4.67 24.71 -1.38
CA LYS A 119 -5.78 24.63 -0.42
C LYS A 119 -5.27 24.35 1.00
N PRO A 120 -6.05 24.73 2.03
CA PRO A 120 -5.77 24.29 3.39
C PRO A 120 -5.68 22.77 3.45
N LYS A 121 -4.75 22.26 4.26
CA LYS A 121 -4.58 20.83 4.45
C LYS A 121 -5.87 20.23 5.01
N GLN A 122 -6.40 19.22 4.33
CA GLN A 122 -7.58 18.50 4.79
C GLN A 122 -7.22 17.63 5.98
N GLU A 123 -8.05 17.64 7.03
CA GLU A 123 -7.94 16.67 8.11
C GLU A 123 -8.79 15.43 7.78
N TYR A 124 -8.14 14.26 7.81
CA TYR A 124 -8.79 12.97 7.55
C TYR A 124 -8.99 12.22 8.85
N LYS A 125 -10.25 11.90 9.18
CA LYS A 125 -10.57 10.98 10.27
C LYS A 125 -10.44 9.54 9.78
N LEU A 126 -9.22 9.01 9.84
CA LEU A 126 -8.95 7.61 9.50
C LEU A 126 -9.64 6.69 10.51
N MET A 127 -10.41 5.72 10.00
CA MET A 127 -11.15 4.77 10.82
C MET A 127 -10.35 3.47 10.95
N ASP A 128 -10.37 2.89 12.14
CA ASP A 128 -9.91 1.52 12.33
C ASP A 128 -10.99 0.53 11.88
N MET A 129 -10.61 -0.75 11.79
CA MET A 129 -11.51 -1.80 11.32
C MET A 129 -12.70 -1.98 12.26
N ASP A 130 -12.49 -1.87 13.58
CA ASP A 130 -13.56 -1.94 14.59
C ASP A 130 -14.64 -0.89 14.32
N THR A 131 -14.24 0.36 14.07
CA THR A 131 -15.16 1.45 13.77
C THR A 131 -15.97 1.16 12.51
N LEU A 132 -15.31 0.68 11.45
CA LEU A 132 -15.98 0.33 10.19
C LEU A 132 -16.98 -0.82 10.39
N MET A 133 -16.61 -1.85 11.15
CA MET A 133 -17.48 -2.99 11.43
C MET A 133 -18.67 -2.62 12.28
N MET A 134 -18.46 -1.82 13.32
CA MET A 134 -19.55 -1.31 14.17
C MET A 134 -20.54 -0.48 13.34
N ALA A 135 -20.04 0.36 12.43
CA ALA A 135 -20.89 1.14 11.54
C ALA A 135 -21.69 0.26 10.58
N LEU A 136 -21.05 -0.73 9.95
CA LEU A 136 -21.71 -1.68 9.06
C LEU A 136 -22.77 -2.53 9.81
N ALA A 137 -22.49 -2.93 11.04
CA ALA A 137 -23.40 -3.73 11.88
C ALA A 137 -24.68 -2.95 12.15
N LYS A 138 -24.50 -1.68 12.53
CA LYS A 138 -25.57 -0.74 12.78
C LYS A 138 -26.42 -0.51 11.53
N GLU A 139 -25.80 -0.32 10.36
CA GLU A 139 -26.53 -0.14 9.09
C GLU A 139 -27.36 -1.37 8.72
N ARG A 140 -26.82 -2.57 8.95
CA ARG A 140 -27.49 -3.83 8.66
C ARG A 140 -28.48 -4.29 9.73
N GLY A 141 -28.53 -3.62 10.88
CA GLY A 141 -29.39 -4.02 12.00
C GLY A 141 -28.99 -5.34 12.66
N VAL A 142 -27.72 -5.72 12.58
CA VAL A 142 -27.17 -6.96 13.16
C VAL A 142 -26.14 -6.65 14.23
N LYS A 143 -25.75 -7.65 15.03
CA LYS A 143 -24.62 -7.51 15.96
C LYS A 143 -23.30 -7.51 15.18
N PRO A 144 -22.25 -6.83 15.65
CA PRO A 144 -20.92 -6.89 15.02
C PRO A 144 -20.40 -8.32 14.85
N SER A 145 -20.64 -9.20 15.82
CA SER A 145 -20.26 -10.62 15.78
C SER A 145 -20.97 -11.43 14.69
N GLU A 146 -22.05 -10.90 14.11
CA GLU A 146 -22.82 -11.54 13.04
C GLU A 146 -22.38 -11.04 11.66
N ILE A 147 -21.48 -10.06 11.60
CA ILE A 147 -20.87 -9.65 10.34
C ILE A 147 -19.84 -10.70 9.93
N TRP A 148 -20.09 -11.28 8.76
CA TRP A 148 -19.09 -12.06 8.06
C TRP A 148 -18.80 -11.40 6.71
N MET A 149 -17.53 -11.10 6.48
CA MET A 149 -17.00 -10.75 5.16
C MET A 149 -15.83 -11.67 4.84
N GLY A 150 -15.76 -12.12 3.59
CA GLY A 150 -14.62 -12.91 3.12
C GLY A 150 -13.31 -12.14 3.35
N GLY A 151 -12.29 -12.85 3.82
CA GLY A 151 -10.96 -12.26 4.04
C GLY A 151 -10.76 -11.53 5.37
N MET A 152 -11.75 -11.46 6.26
CA MET A 152 -11.62 -10.72 7.53
C MET A 152 -10.54 -11.23 8.51
N GLN A 153 -10.17 -12.50 8.40
CA GLN A 153 -9.05 -13.10 9.14
C GLN A 153 -7.69 -12.44 8.82
N SER A 154 -7.57 -11.73 7.71
CA SER A 154 -6.39 -10.92 7.36
C SER A 154 -6.07 -9.86 8.40
N TYR A 155 -7.10 -9.14 8.86
CA TYR A 155 -6.95 -8.02 9.81
C TYR A 155 -6.50 -8.51 11.18
N GLU A 156 -6.94 -9.69 11.62
CA GLU A 156 -6.41 -10.34 12.82
C GLU A 156 -4.90 -10.63 12.70
N LYS A 157 -4.42 -11.08 11.54
CA LYS A 157 -2.98 -11.32 11.28
C LYS A 157 -2.15 -10.02 11.27
N MET A 158 -2.78 -8.91 10.89
CA MET A 158 -2.19 -7.57 11.02
C MET A 158 -2.14 -7.08 12.48
N GLY A 159 -2.77 -7.81 13.42
CA GLY A 159 -2.83 -7.46 14.83
C GLY A 159 -3.95 -6.45 15.15
N MET A 160 -4.92 -6.32 14.27
CA MET A 160 -6.11 -5.50 14.50
C MET A 160 -7.13 -6.32 15.30
N LYS A 161 -7.86 -5.64 16.20
CA LYS A 161 -8.98 -6.25 16.93
C LYS A 161 -10.18 -6.33 15.97
N MET A 162 -11.04 -7.31 16.21
CA MET A 162 -12.34 -7.49 15.55
C MET A 162 -13.43 -7.70 16.61
#